data_AF-A0A9E1V7E7-F1
#
_entry.id   AF-A0A9E1V7E7-F1
#
_cell.length_a   1.000
_cell.length_b   1.000
_cell.length_c   1.000
_cell.angle_alpha   90.00
_cell.angle_beta   90.00
_cell.angle_gamma   90.00
#
_symmetry.space_group_name_H-M   'P 1'
#
loop_
_entity.id
_entity.type
_entity.pdbx_description
1 polymer ?
#
loop_
_entity_poly.entity_id
_entity_poly.type
_entity_poly.pdbx_seq_one_letter_code
_entity_poly.pdbx_strand_id
1 'polypeptide(L)'
;QAKGEIIEGLPAAGCAVLNADVPEVMAQADRTRAQVLTFGQAGEVRAREVRVGADLRPSFLLESPWGRIEVRLEARGAHMANNALAAAAVGLVLEVPLDQVAAGLAQAELSPSRMQLGTAPSGLLVIDDAYNANPLSVGAALEALAAVEAPGRRVAVLGLMAELGDDAPLAHQQMAQKAAALGVELFTVGTDLYGPSPQADIDAALKNLGHGDVVLVKGSLVAGLQALAARLLKN
;
A
#
# COMPACT_ATOMS: atom_id res chain seq x y z
N GLN A 1 -15.16 -9.10 13.79
CA GLN A 1 -15.93 -8.75 14.99
C GLN A 1 -15.41 -7.49 15.69
N ALA A 2 -14.14 -7.42 16.11
CA ALA A 2 -13.59 -6.25 16.83
C ALA A 2 -13.68 -4.90 16.08
N LYS A 3 -13.42 -4.87 14.76
CA LYS A 3 -13.51 -3.61 13.98
C LYS A 3 -14.94 -3.04 13.86
N GLY A 4 -15.98 -3.84 14.04
CA GLY A 4 -17.36 -3.36 13.91
C GLY A 4 -17.88 -2.61 15.14
N GLU A 5 -17.21 -2.72 16.28
CA GLU A 5 -17.57 -1.97 17.50
C GLU A 5 -17.41 -0.45 17.31
N ILE A 6 -16.54 -0.02 16.39
CA ILE A 6 -16.30 1.40 16.13
C ILE A 6 -17.55 2.14 15.61
N ILE A 7 -18.40 1.45 14.84
CA ILE A 7 -19.60 2.05 14.24
C ILE A 7 -20.82 1.96 15.16
N GLU A 8 -20.79 1.08 16.16
CA GLU A 8 -21.83 0.98 17.20
C GLU A 8 -21.82 2.20 18.12
N GLY A 9 -20.65 2.80 18.33
CA GLY A 9 -20.47 4.01 19.13
C GLY A 9 -20.89 5.31 18.44
N LEU A 10 -21.29 5.27 17.17
CA LEU A 10 -21.67 6.47 16.43
C LEU A 10 -23.01 7.04 16.94
N PRO A 11 -23.13 8.36 17.11
CA PRO A 11 -24.42 8.99 17.38
C PRO A 11 -25.35 8.84 16.17
N ALA A 12 -26.66 9.00 16.37
CA ALA A 12 -27.64 8.90 15.28
C ALA A 12 -27.40 9.90 14.13
N ALA A 13 -26.82 11.07 14.44
CA ALA A 13 -26.44 12.08 13.46
C ALA A 13 -25.02 11.86 12.87
N GLY A 14 -24.33 10.80 13.27
CA GLY A 14 -23.02 10.43 12.73
C GLY A 14 -23.12 9.76 11.37
N CYS A 15 -21.96 9.43 10.80
CA CYS A 15 -21.87 8.70 9.55
C CYS A 15 -20.76 7.64 9.64
N ALA A 16 -21.10 6.39 9.31
CA ALA A 16 -20.15 5.31 9.15
C ALA A 16 -19.63 5.30 7.71
N VAL A 17 -18.30 5.37 7.56
CA VAL A 17 -17.64 5.27 6.25
C VAL A 17 -17.10 3.86 6.09
N LEU A 18 -17.67 3.10 5.14
CA LEU A 18 -17.40 1.67 4.96
C LEU A 18 -16.83 1.35 3.58
N ASN A 19 -15.91 0.39 3.52
CA ASN A 19 -15.34 -0.09 2.26
C ASN A 19 -16.31 -1.11 1.62
N ALA A 20 -16.92 -0.73 0.50
CA ALA A 20 -17.87 -1.56 -0.25
C ALA A 20 -17.22 -2.79 -0.91
N ASP A 21 -15.90 -2.74 -1.16
CA ASP A 21 -15.17 -3.80 -1.83
C ASP A 21 -14.83 -4.97 -0.88
N VAL A 22 -15.11 -4.84 0.42
CA VAL A 22 -14.81 -5.84 1.44
C VAL A 22 -16.13 -6.37 2.03
N PRO A 23 -16.61 -7.54 1.60
CA PRO A 23 -17.88 -8.11 2.05
C PRO A 23 -17.98 -8.23 3.58
N GLU A 24 -16.88 -8.57 4.26
CA GLU A 24 -16.83 -8.69 5.72
C GLU A 24 -17.05 -7.34 6.43
N VAL A 25 -16.65 -6.23 5.80
CA VAL A 25 -16.91 -4.86 6.30
C VAL A 25 -18.36 -4.49 6.07
N MET A 26 -18.89 -4.75 4.87
CA MET A 26 -20.29 -4.46 4.54
C MET A 26 -21.28 -5.29 5.37
N ALA A 27 -20.93 -6.53 5.73
CA ALA A 27 -21.72 -7.35 6.64
C ALA A 27 -21.86 -6.74 8.05
N GLN A 28 -21.10 -5.69 8.38
CA GLN A 28 -21.24 -4.96 9.64
C GLN A 28 -22.14 -3.73 9.55
N ALA A 29 -22.62 -3.33 8.35
CA ALA A 29 -23.33 -2.06 8.16
C ALA A 29 -24.56 -1.91 9.07
N ASP A 30 -25.31 -3.00 9.30
CA ASP A 30 -26.51 -3.00 10.15
C ASP A 30 -26.22 -2.87 11.66
N ARG A 31 -24.96 -2.83 12.08
CA ARG A 31 -24.55 -2.62 13.48
C ARG A 31 -24.67 -1.16 13.91
N THR A 32 -24.93 -0.23 13.00
CA THR A 32 -25.15 1.18 13.32
C THR A 32 -26.50 1.66 12.82
N ARG A 33 -27.07 2.64 13.52
CA ARG A 33 -28.25 3.40 13.06
C ARG A 33 -27.87 4.73 12.40
N ALA A 34 -26.58 5.07 12.42
CA ALA A 34 -26.04 6.23 11.74
C ALA A 34 -26.19 6.08 10.21
N GLN A 35 -26.04 7.19 9.48
CA GLN A 35 -25.93 7.12 8.02
C GLN A 35 -24.72 6.26 7.64
N VAL A 36 -24.84 5.49 6.55
CA VAL A 36 -23.71 4.76 5.97
C VAL A 36 -23.35 5.42 4.65
N LEU A 37 -22.09 5.81 4.50
CA LEU A 37 -21.49 6.22 3.23
C LEU A 37 -20.46 5.17 2.83
N THR A 38 -20.51 4.73 1.58
CA THR A 38 -19.61 3.70 1.08
C THR A 38 -18.52 4.24 0.17
N PHE A 39 -17.32 3.66 0.28
CA PHE A 39 -16.21 3.94 -0.64
C PHE A 39 -15.67 2.65 -1.27
N GLY A 40 -14.92 2.79 -2.36
CA GLY A 40 -14.36 1.68 -3.13
C GLY A 40 -14.98 1.55 -4.51
N GLN A 41 -14.59 0.56 -5.30
CA GLN A 41 -15.11 0.35 -6.66
C GLN A 41 -16.63 0.15 -6.68
N ALA A 42 -17.15 -0.59 -5.71
CA ALA A 42 -18.58 -0.84 -5.52
C ALA A 42 -19.28 0.27 -4.70
N GLY A 43 -18.56 1.30 -4.25
CA GLY A 43 -19.07 2.34 -3.36
C GLY A 43 -19.66 3.57 -4.07
N GLU A 44 -20.19 4.47 -3.24
CA GLU A 44 -20.65 5.80 -3.64
C GLU A 44 -19.49 6.76 -3.90
N VAL A 45 -18.45 6.70 -3.07
CA VAL A 45 -17.18 7.44 -3.25
C VAL A 45 -16.17 6.52 -3.92
N ARG A 46 -15.89 6.76 -5.20
CA ARG A 46 -15.10 5.83 -6.03
C ARG A 46 -14.12 6.53 -6.93
N ALA A 47 -13.08 5.80 -7.30
CA ALA A 47 -12.10 6.23 -8.28
C ALA A 47 -12.45 5.66 -9.66
N ARG A 48 -12.48 6.51 -10.68
CA ARG A 48 -12.59 6.14 -12.09
C ARG A 48 -11.29 6.47 -12.82
N GLU A 49 -11.04 5.74 -13.90
CA GLU A 49 -9.87 5.97 -14.77
C GLU A 49 -8.55 6.02 -14.00
N VAL A 50 -8.38 5.09 -13.06
CA VAL A 50 -7.16 5.03 -12.23
C VAL A 50 -5.95 4.79 -13.11
N ARG A 51 -4.98 5.70 -13.04
CA ARG A 51 -3.68 5.61 -13.70
C ARG A 51 -2.60 5.73 -12.63
N VAL A 52 -1.48 5.05 -12.84
CA VAL A 52 -0.31 5.17 -11.97
C VAL A 52 0.85 5.65 -12.83
N GLY A 53 1.42 6.80 -12.47
CA GLY A 53 2.58 7.35 -13.18
C GLY A 53 3.85 6.53 -12.93
N ALA A 54 4.91 6.83 -13.70
CA ALA A 54 6.23 6.23 -13.48
C ALA A 54 6.83 6.57 -12.11
N ASP A 55 6.37 7.66 -11.48
CA ASP A 55 6.68 8.06 -10.10
C ASP A 55 5.90 7.26 -9.04
N LEU A 56 5.13 6.25 -9.48
CA LEU A 56 4.22 5.41 -8.71
C LEU A 56 3.05 6.18 -8.07
N ARG A 57 2.79 7.42 -8.48
CA ARG A 57 1.68 8.21 -7.93
C ARG A 57 0.37 7.93 -8.68
N PRO A 58 -0.71 7.53 -7.97
CA PRO A 58 -2.01 7.39 -8.61
C PRO A 58 -2.62 8.73 -8.99
N SER A 59 -3.29 8.76 -10.14
CA SER A 59 -4.27 9.77 -10.52
C SER A 59 -5.57 9.11 -10.94
N PHE A 60 -6.69 9.77 -10.65
CA PHE A 60 -8.03 9.25 -10.94
C PHE A 60 -9.07 10.37 -10.91
N LEU A 61 -10.21 10.11 -11.55
CA LEU A 61 -11.41 10.91 -11.34
C LEU A 61 -12.13 10.40 -10.09
N LEU A 62 -12.18 11.20 -9.04
CA LEU A 62 -13.00 10.92 -7.86
C LEU A 62 -14.45 11.24 -8.20
N GLU A 63 -15.34 10.26 -8.09
CA GLU A 63 -16.79 10.43 -8.16
C GLU A 63 -17.40 10.23 -6.77
N SER A 64 -18.27 11.14 -6.35
CA SER A 64 -18.99 11.07 -5.08
C SER A 64 -20.41 11.66 -5.21
N PRO A 65 -21.27 11.52 -4.19
CA PRO A 65 -22.56 12.22 -4.13
C PRO A 65 -22.45 13.75 -4.19
N TRP A 66 -21.27 14.31 -3.85
CA TRP A 66 -21.01 15.75 -3.86
C TRP A 66 -20.42 16.28 -5.17
N GLY A 67 -20.17 15.40 -6.15
CA GLY A 67 -19.68 15.78 -7.46
C GLY A 67 -18.50 14.94 -7.93
N ARG A 68 -17.77 15.48 -8.92
CA ARG A 68 -16.62 14.81 -9.53
C ARG A 68 -15.43 15.76 -9.59
N ILE A 69 -14.24 15.25 -9.31
CA ILE A 69 -13.00 16.03 -9.39
C ILE A 69 -11.82 15.13 -9.74
N GLU A 70 -10.88 15.66 -10.52
CA GLU A 70 -9.61 14.98 -10.74
C GLU A 70 -8.75 15.05 -9.48
N VAL A 71 -8.17 13.91 -9.11
CA VAL A 71 -7.25 13.78 -7.99
C VAL A 71 -5.93 13.23 -8.50
N ARG A 72 -4.84 13.86 -8.07
CA ARG A 72 -3.48 13.32 -8.21
C ARG A 72 -2.88 13.22 -6.82
N LEU A 73 -2.56 12.01 -6.40
CA LEU A 73 -2.01 11.78 -5.06
C LEU A 73 -0.52 12.12 -5.01
N GLU A 74 -0.08 12.66 -3.87
CA GLU A 74 1.35 12.70 -3.53
C GLU A 74 1.84 11.32 -3.05
N ALA A 75 0.95 10.56 -2.40
CA ALA A 75 1.18 9.19 -1.99
C ALA A 75 1.44 8.25 -3.17
N ARG A 76 2.30 7.25 -2.96
CA ARG A 76 2.71 6.27 -3.98
C ARG A 76 2.05 4.91 -3.77
N GLY A 77 1.88 4.18 -4.87
CA GLY A 77 1.29 2.85 -4.92
C GLY A 77 -0.19 2.88 -5.29
N ALA A 78 -0.61 2.00 -6.21
CA ALA A 78 -1.98 1.94 -6.72
C ALA A 78 -3.03 1.80 -5.60
N HIS A 79 -2.71 1.03 -4.55
CA HIS A 79 -3.60 0.82 -3.41
C HIS A 79 -3.91 2.10 -2.62
N MET A 80 -3.08 3.15 -2.72
CA MET A 80 -3.33 4.43 -2.07
C MET A 80 -4.55 5.16 -2.64
N ALA A 81 -5.01 4.83 -3.85
CA ALA A 81 -6.27 5.34 -4.37
C ALA A 81 -7.44 4.97 -3.44
N ASN A 82 -7.53 3.72 -2.99
CA ASN A 82 -8.62 3.29 -2.12
C ASN A 82 -8.54 3.94 -0.73
N ASN A 83 -7.32 4.08 -0.18
CA ASN A 83 -7.12 4.81 1.07
C ASN A 83 -7.49 6.30 0.94
N ALA A 84 -7.20 6.92 -0.20
CA ALA A 84 -7.59 8.29 -0.49
C ALA A 84 -9.11 8.43 -0.61
N LEU A 85 -9.82 7.44 -1.16
CA LEU A 85 -11.29 7.43 -1.18
C LEU A 85 -11.89 7.36 0.23
N ALA A 86 -11.29 6.57 1.13
CA ALA A 86 -11.71 6.53 2.53
C ALA A 86 -11.54 7.91 3.20
N ALA A 87 -10.39 8.55 3.02
CA ALA A 87 -10.12 9.88 3.55
C ALA A 87 -11.04 10.95 2.92
N ALA A 88 -11.28 10.88 1.62
CA ALA A 88 -12.19 11.77 0.91
C ALA A 88 -13.63 11.61 1.41
N ALA A 89 -14.11 10.38 1.58
CA ALA A 89 -15.44 10.10 2.10
C ALA A 89 -15.63 10.73 3.50
N VAL A 90 -14.64 10.61 4.38
CA VAL A 90 -14.67 11.28 5.70
C VAL A 90 -14.67 12.81 5.56
N GLY A 91 -13.80 13.37 4.72
CA GLY A 91 -13.74 14.82 4.50
C GLY A 91 -15.05 15.40 3.97
N LEU A 92 -15.68 14.71 3.01
CA LEU A 92 -16.95 15.11 2.41
C LEU A 92 -18.12 15.03 3.39
N VAL A 93 -18.14 13.99 4.25
CA VAL A 93 -19.11 13.89 5.37
C VAL A 93 -18.96 15.06 6.34
N LEU A 94 -17.73 15.54 6.55
CA LEU A 94 -17.43 16.71 7.38
C LEU A 94 -17.56 18.04 6.63
N GLU A 95 -18.24 18.03 5.48
CA GLU A 95 -18.54 19.22 4.67
C GLU A 95 -17.30 19.97 4.15
N VAL A 96 -16.14 19.31 4.09
CA VAL A 96 -14.96 19.86 3.44
C VAL A 96 -15.26 19.97 1.92
N PRO A 97 -15.09 21.15 1.31
CA PRO A 97 -15.33 21.31 -0.12
C PRO A 97 -14.51 20.34 -0.98
N LEU A 98 -15.11 19.85 -2.06
CA LEU A 98 -14.55 18.79 -2.91
C LEU A 98 -13.16 19.16 -3.47
N ASP A 99 -12.95 20.43 -3.80
CA ASP A 99 -11.67 20.99 -4.25
C ASP A 99 -10.61 20.99 -3.13
N GLN A 100 -10.98 21.30 -1.90
CA GLN A 100 -10.10 21.22 -0.74
C GLN A 100 -9.74 19.78 -0.38
N VAL A 101 -10.67 18.83 -0.53
CA VAL A 101 -10.38 17.39 -0.38
C VAL A 101 -9.33 16.97 -1.42
N ALA A 102 -9.51 17.31 -2.69
CA ALA A 102 -8.56 16.99 -3.73
C ALA A 102 -7.19 17.63 -3.49
N ALA A 103 -7.15 18.91 -3.09
CA ALA A 103 -5.92 19.62 -2.77
C ALA A 103 -5.18 18.99 -1.58
N GLY A 104 -5.90 18.62 -0.52
CA GLY A 104 -5.32 17.95 0.65
C GLY A 104 -4.73 16.59 0.30
N LEU A 105 -5.42 15.78 -0.51
CA LEU A 105 -4.91 14.50 -1.00
C LEU A 105 -3.66 14.65 -1.88
N ALA A 106 -3.58 15.74 -2.65
CA ALA A 106 -2.43 16.07 -3.49
C ALA A 106 -1.22 16.60 -2.72
N GLN A 107 -1.36 16.87 -1.42
CA GLN A 107 -0.30 17.40 -0.56
C GLN A 107 -0.06 16.53 0.69
N ALA A 108 -0.74 15.39 0.79
CA ALA A 108 -0.68 14.54 1.97
C ALA A 108 0.73 13.94 2.17
N GLU A 109 1.35 14.28 3.29
CA GLU A 109 2.61 13.69 3.73
C GLU A 109 2.33 12.40 4.52
N LEU A 110 2.91 11.30 4.06
CA LEU A 110 2.82 10.02 4.75
C LEU A 110 4.00 9.82 5.69
N SER A 111 3.82 8.94 6.68
CA SER A 111 4.93 8.43 7.47
C SER A 111 6.02 7.83 6.56
N PRO A 112 7.31 7.92 6.95
CA PRO A 112 8.41 7.31 6.21
C PRO A 112 8.21 5.81 5.94
N SER A 113 8.89 5.30 4.92
CA SER A 113 8.84 3.88 4.53
C SER A 113 7.45 3.39 4.08
N ARG A 114 6.68 4.26 3.41
CA ARG A 114 5.42 3.94 2.73
C ARG A 114 5.52 4.18 1.23
N MET A 115 5.97 3.16 0.50
CA MET A 115 6.22 3.21 -0.95
C MET A 115 7.10 4.39 -1.39
N GLN A 116 8.08 4.81 -0.58
CA GLN A 116 8.96 5.92 -0.91
C GLN A 116 9.94 5.49 -2.01
N LEU A 117 9.87 6.14 -3.17
CA LEU A 117 10.79 5.90 -4.27
C LEU A 117 11.96 6.87 -4.20
N GLY A 118 13.18 6.34 -4.22
CA GLY A 118 14.41 7.12 -4.30
C GLY A 118 15.45 6.47 -5.21
N THR A 119 16.41 7.27 -5.66
CA THR A 119 17.52 6.81 -6.50
C THR A 119 18.81 6.91 -5.71
N ALA A 120 19.51 5.78 -5.54
CA ALA A 120 20.82 5.74 -4.91
C ALA A 120 21.90 6.36 -5.80
N PRO A 121 23.05 6.79 -5.25
CA PRO A 121 24.20 7.26 -6.04
C PRO A 121 24.66 6.30 -7.15
N SER A 122 24.49 5.00 -6.95
CA SER A 122 24.77 3.94 -7.94
C SER A 122 23.81 3.89 -9.13
N GLY A 123 22.72 4.68 -9.10
CA GLY A 123 21.62 4.64 -10.07
C GLY A 123 20.56 3.58 -9.78
N LEU A 124 20.70 2.82 -8.68
CA LEU A 124 19.70 1.88 -8.20
C LEU A 124 18.42 2.60 -7.78
N LEU A 125 17.28 2.16 -8.28
CA LEU A 125 15.98 2.61 -7.78
C LEU A 125 15.59 1.79 -6.55
N VAL A 126 15.23 2.47 -5.47
CA VAL A 126 14.82 1.84 -4.20
C VAL A 126 13.40 2.28 -3.88
N ILE A 127 12.51 1.30 -3.71
CA ILE A 127 11.16 1.47 -3.16
C ILE A 127 11.22 1.05 -1.69
N ASP A 128 11.23 2.03 -0.78
CA ASP A 128 11.14 1.80 0.66
C ASP A 128 9.66 1.70 1.09
N ASP A 129 9.22 0.49 1.39
CA ASP A 129 7.90 0.18 1.94
C ASP A 129 8.01 -0.65 3.25
N ALA A 130 9.06 -0.38 4.03
CA ALA A 130 9.43 -1.12 5.24
C ALA A 130 8.69 -0.68 6.53
N TYR A 131 7.59 0.07 6.43
CA TYR A 131 6.80 0.48 7.60
C TYR A 131 5.93 -0.66 8.15
N ASN A 132 5.19 -1.36 7.29
CA ASN A 132 4.37 -2.51 7.69
C ASN A 132 4.23 -3.50 6.53
N ALA A 133 3.93 -4.76 6.84
CA ALA A 133 3.67 -5.78 5.85
C ALA A 133 2.48 -6.66 6.26
N ASN A 134 1.55 -6.79 5.32
CA ASN A 134 0.46 -7.75 5.29
C ASN A 134 0.26 -8.22 3.83
N PRO A 135 -0.44 -9.34 3.58
CA PRO A 135 -0.47 -9.97 2.26
C PRO A 135 -1.00 -9.05 1.16
N LEU A 136 -2.03 -8.25 1.46
CA LEU A 136 -2.59 -7.30 0.50
C LEU A 136 -1.56 -6.21 0.14
N SER A 137 -0.91 -5.62 1.13
CA SER A 137 0.12 -4.59 0.90
C SER A 137 1.38 -5.15 0.22
N VAL A 138 1.82 -6.37 0.56
CA VAL A 138 2.98 -7.02 -0.09
C VAL A 138 2.65 -7.31 -1.55
N GLY A 139 1.46 -7.84 -1.82
CA GLY A 139 1.01 -8.08 -3.19
C GLY A 139 0.97 -6.79 -4.02
N ALA A 140 0.48 -5.69 -3.47
CA ALA A 140 0.44 -4.39 -4.15
C ALA A 140 1.85 -3.79 -4.37
N ALA A 141 2.77 -3.99 -3.42
CA ALA A 141 4.15 -3.53 -3.55
C ALA A 141 4.91 -4.32 -4.63
N LEU A 142 4.68 -5.63 -4.74
CA LEU A 142 5.24 -6.47 -5.81
C LEU A 142 4.72 -6.07 -7.20
N GLU A 143 3.42 -5.78 -7.33
CA GLU A 143 2.85 -5.26 -8.58
C GLU A 143 3.46 -3.90 -8.94
N ALA A 144 3.63 -3.01 -7.97
CA ALA A 144 4.25 -1.71 -8.18
C ALA A 144 5.71 -1.84 -8.63
N LEU A 145 6.50 -2.74 -8.00
CA LEU A 145 7.86 -3.06 -8.42
C LEU A 145 7.91 -3.58 -9.85
N ALA A 146 7.01 -4.49 -10.21
CA ALA A 146 6.94 -5.07 -11.55
C ALA A 146 6.61 -4.02 -12.62
N ALA A 147 5.76 -3.05 -12.29
CA ALA A 147 5.33 -1.98 -13.17
C ALA A 147 6.38 -0.87 -13.38
N VAL A 148 7.46 -0.81 -12.59
CA VAL A 148 8.53 0.16 -12.82
C VAL A 148 9.21 -0.12 -14.15
N GLU A 149 9.23 0.89 -15.03
CA GLU A 149 9.95 0.85 -16.29
C GLU A 149 11.45 0.98 -16.03
N ALA A 150 12.12 -0.17 -15.91
CA ALA A 150 13.56 -0.24 -15.73
C ALA A 150 14.15 -1.41 -16.55
N PRO A 151 15.35 -1.23 -17.14
CA PRO A 151 15.95 -2.22 -18.02
C PRO A 151 16.60 -3.39 -17.27
N GLY A 152 16.88 -3.24 -15.98
CA GLY A 152 17.57 -4.22 -15.16
C GLY A 152 16.62 -5.12 -14.37
N ARG A 153 17.17 -5.68 -13.29
CA ARG A 153 16.52 -6.64 -12.40
C ARG A 153 15.50 -5.94 -11.52
N ARG A 154 14.47 -6.71 -11.15
CA ARG A 154 13.47 -6.34 -10.16
C ARG A 154 13.65 -7.28 -8.97
N VAL A 155 14.11 -6.74 -7.85
CA VAL A 155 14.42 -7.51 -6.64
C VAL A 155 13.48 -7.07 -5.53
N ALA A 156 12.81 -8.01 -4.87
CA ALA A 156 12.07 -7.77 -3.64
C ALA A 156 12.84 -8.34 -2.45
N VAL A 157 13.07 -7.50 -1.46
CA VAL A 157 13.61 -7.88 -0.15
C VAL A 157 12.46 -7.89 0.86
N LEU A 158 12.00 -9.09 1.20
CA LEU A 158 10.84 -9.30 2.07
C LEU A 158 11.23 -9.81 3.46
N GLY A 159 10.71 -9.12 4.48
CA GLY A 159 10.76 -9.55 5.88
C GLY A 159 9.47 -10.23 6.32
N LEU A 160 9.38 -10.54 7.61
CA LEU A 160 8.20 -11.14 8.22
C LEU A 160 6.95 -10.23 8.10
N MET A 161 5.79 -10.84 7.81
CA MET A 161 4.46 -10.25 8.03
C MET A 161 3.94 -10.69 9.41
N ALA A 162 4.02 -9.80 10.41
CA ALA A 162 3.95 -10.19 11.82
C ALA A 162 2.55 -10.50 12.39
N GLU A 163 1.47 -10.02 11.74
CA GLU A 163 0.11 -10.03 12.31
C GLU A 163 -0.80 -11.11 11.70
N LEU A 164 -0.25 -12.24 11.27
CA LEU A 164 -0.98 -13.25 10.50
C LEU A 164 -1.46 -14.48 11.29
N GLY A 165 -1.01 -14.67 12.53
CA GLY A 165 -1.36 -15.85 13.31
C GLY A 165 -1.05 -17.16 12.57
N ASP A 166 -1.97 -18.12 12.63
CA ASP A 166 -1.79 -19.48 12.09
C ASP A 166 -1.71 -19.51 10.55
N ASP A 167 -2.25 -18.50 9.86
CA ASP A 167 -2.24 -18.40 8.39
C ASP A 167 -0.90 -17.88 7.82
N ALA A 168 0.06 -17.54 8.70
CA ALA A 168 1.32 -16.94 8.30
C ALA A 168 2.06 -17.74 7.21
N PRO A 169 2.28 -19.06 7.30
CA PRO A 169 3.04 -19.79 6.28
C PRO A 169 2.41 -19.72 4.89
N LEU A 170 1.10 -19.95 4.78
CA LEU A 170 0.39 -19.93 3.50
C LEU A 170 0.46 -18.55 2.85
N ALA A 171 0.23 -17.50 3.64
CA ALA A 171 0.25 -16.13 3.15
C ALA A 171 1.64 -15.71 2.64
N HIS A 172 2.72 -16.10 3.31
CA HIS A 172 4.09 -15.82 2.85
C HIS A 172 4.39 -16.58 1.54
N GLN A 173 4.02 -17.86 1.46
CA GLN A 173 4.21 -18.66 0.24
C GLN A 173 3.44 -18.08 -0.97
N GLN A 174 2.21 -17.60 -0.76
CA GLN A 174 1.44 -16.93 -1.81
C GLN A 174 2.15 -15.67 -2.34
N MET A 175 2.81 -14.90 -1.47
CA MET A 175 3.59 -13.73 -1.90
C MET A 175 4.85 -14.13 -2.66
N ALA A 176 5.51 -15.23 -2.29
CA ALA A 176 6.64 -15.75 -3.06
C ALA A 176 6.22 -16.23 -4.46
N GLN A 177 5.08 -16.93 -4.56
CA GLN A 177 4.49 -17.34 -5.84
C GLN A 177 4.14 -16.12 -6.71
N LYS A 178 3.57 -15.08 -6.10
CA LYS A 178 3.26 -13.82 -6.79
C LYS A 178 4.51 -13.11 -7.29
N ALA A 179 5.58 -13.04 -6.50
CA ALA A 179 6.86 -12.48 -6.93
C ALA A 179 7.40 -13.23 -8.16
N ALA A 180 7.41 -14.56 -8.12
CA ALA A 180 7.84 -15.39 -9.26
C ALA A 180 6.98 -15.18 -10.51
N ALA A 181 5.65 -15.11 -10.37
CA ALA A 181 4.73 -14.86 -11.47
C ALA A 181 4.93 -13.48 -12.13
N LEU A 182 5.41 -12.49 -11.36
CA LEU A 182 5.74 -11.15 -11.85
C LEU A 182 7.17 -11.02 -12.37
N GLY A 183 7.97 -12.10 -12.37
CA GLY A 183 9.37 -12.06 -12.76
C GLY A 183 10.26 -11.27 -11.77
N VAL A 184 9.85 -11.19 -10.51
CA VAL A 184 10.59 -10.51 -9.44
C VAL A 184 11.48 -11.53 -8.72
N GLU A 185 12.77 -11.22 -8.63
CA GLU A 185 13.73 -11.97 -7.82
C GLU A 185 13.46 -11.71 -6.33
N LEU A 186 13.37 -12.76 -5.53
CA LEU A 186 13.00 -12.66 -4.12
C LEU A 186 14.18 -12.97 -3.20
N PHE A 187 14.52 -12.01 -2.35
CA PHE A 187 15.36 -12.21 -1.18
C PHE A 187 14.54 -12.06 0.09
N THR A 188 14.77 -12.96 1.04
CA THR A 188 14.04 -12.99 2.32
C THR A 188 15.00 -12.65 3.45
N VAL A 189 14.51 -11.97 4.49
CA VAL A 189 15.31 -11.58 5.65
C VAL A 189 14.59 -11.98 6.93
N GLY A 190 15.29 -12.72 7.81
CA GLY A 190 14.80 -13.10 9.12
C GLY A 190 13.65 -14.12 9.14
N THR A 191 13.25 -14.67 8.00
CA THR A 191 12.21 -15.70 7.90
C THR A 191 12.38 -16.58 6.66
N ASP A 192 12.06 -17.86 6.79
CA ASP A 192 12.00 -18.87 5.72
C ASP A 192 10.56 -19.19 5.27
N LEU A 193 9.55 -18.50 5.83
CA LEU A 193 8.13 -18.75 5.56
C LEU A 193 7.73 -18.57 4.08
N TYR A 194 8.52 -17.82 3.32
CA TYR A 194 8.34 -17.64 1.89
C TYR A 194 8.80 -18.86 1.05
N GLY A 195 9.51 -19.82 1.66
CA GLY A 195 10.08 -21.00 1.00
C GLY A 195 11.62 -20.96 0.91
N PRO A 196 12.23 -19.94 0.27
CA PRO A 196 13.68 -19.78 0.25
C PRO A 196 14.26 -19.49 1.65
N SER A 197 15.46 -20.00 1.91
CA SER A 197 16.20 -19.65 3.13
C SER A 197 16.51 -18.15 3.18
N PRO A 198 16.39 -17.50 4.35
CA PRO A 198 16.71 -16.09 4.50
C PRO A 198 18.18 -15.81 4.18
N GLN A 199 18.43 -14.66 3.59
CA GLN A 199 19.78 -14.17 3.31
C GLN A 199 20.52 -13.94 4.63
N ALA A 200 21.65 -14.64 4.80
CA ALA A 200 22.53 -14.44 5.95
C ALA A 200 23.21 -13.05 5.91
N ASP A 201 23.54 -12.59 4.71
CA ASP A 201 24.08 -11.25 4.45
C ASP A 201 23.34 -10.63 3.26
N ILE A 202 22.32 -9.83 3.58
CA ILE A 202 21.51 -9.16 2.57
C ILE A 202 22.29 -8.07 1.82
N ASP A 203 23.25 -7.42 2.47
CA ASP A 203 24.05 -6.37 1.82
C ASP A 203 24.97 -6.98 0.75
N ALA A 204 25.56 -8.15 1.02
CA ALA A 204 26.34 -8.90 0.04
C ALA A 204 25.49 -9.35 -1.16
N ALA A 205 24.26 -9.82 -0.92
CA ALA A 205 23.33 -10.24 -1.98
C ALA A 205 22.95 -9.08 -2.92
N LEU A 206 22.83 -7.86 -2.38
CA LEU A 206 22.45 -6.67 -3.13
C LEU A 206 23.64 -5.91 -3.75
N LYS A 207 24.89 -6.28 -3.41
CA LYS A 207 26.11 -5.53 -3.78
C LYS A 207 26.28 -5.25 -5.28
N ASN A 208 25.78 -6.14 -6.13
CA ASN A 208 25.92 -6.01 -7.59
C ASN A 208 24.74 -5.32 -8.25
N LEU A 209 23.78 -4.80 -7.49
CA LEU A 209 22.68 -4.00 -8.04
C LEU A 209 23.15 -2.56 -8.27
N GLY A 210 22.66 -1.95 -9.34
CA GLY A 210 23.05 -0.59 -9.70
C GLY A 210 22.11 0.03 -10.72
N HIS A 211 22.66 0.86 -11.60
CA HIS A 211 21.90 1.57 -12.62
C HIS A 211 20.98 0.64 -13.43
N GLY A 212 19.68 0.95 -13.40
CA GLY A 212 18.65 0.21 -14.13
C GLY A 212 18.04 -0.96 -13.36
N ASP A 213 18.62 -1.36 -12.23
CA ASP A 213 17.98 -2.30 -11.30
C ASP A 213 17.00 -1.56 -10.38
N VAL A 214 16.00 -2.28 -9.84
CA VAL A 214 15.00 -1.78 -8.90
C VAL A 214 14.88 -2.72 -7.72
N VAL A 215 14.95 -2.18 -6.50
CA VAL A 215 14.78 -2.93 -5.25
C VAL A 215 13.56 -2.44 -4.50
N LEU A 216 12.66 -3.35 -4.14
CA LEU A 216 11.64 -3.13 -3.13
C LEU A 216 12.14 -3.65 -1.78
N VAL A 217 11.99 -2.86 -0.71
CA VAL A 217 12.26 -3.29 0.67
C VAL A 217 10.96 -3.23 1.46
N LYS A 218 10.51 -4.37 2.01
CA LYS A 218 9.22 -4.44 2.71
C LYS A 218 9.20 -5.49 3.82
N GLY A 219 8.64 -5.13 4.97
CA GLY A 219 8.45 -6.02 6.11
C GLY A 219 7.68 -5.32 7.22
N SER A 220 7.18 -6.07 8.21
CA SER A 220 6.71 -5.47 9.46
C SER A 220 7.89 -4.83 10.22
N LEU A 221 7.63 -3.84 11.08
CA LEU A 221 8.69 -3.12 11.82
C LEU A 221 9.68 -4.04 12.53
N VAL A 222 9.21 -5.17 13.07
CA VAL A 222 10.04 -6.18 13.75
C VAL A 222 11.12 -6.79 12.85
N ALA A 223 10.97 -6.73 11.53
CA ALA A 223 11.97 -7.19 10.56
C ALA A 223 13.14 -6.20 10.39
N GLY A 224 13.03 -4.96 10.90
CA GLY A 224 14.14 -3.99 10.92
C GLY A 224 14.61 -3.48 9.55
N LEU A 225 13.83 -3.69 8.48
CA LEU A 225 14.26 -3.44 7.11
C LEU A 225 14.37 -1.94 6.73
N GLN A 226 13.85 -1.03 7.58
CA GLN A 226 14.01 0.42 7.36
C GLN A 226 15.49 0.84 7.33
N ALA A 227 16.34 0.20 8.14
CA ALA A 227 17.77 0.46 8.15
C ALA A 227 18.43 0.05 6.82
N LEU A 228 17.98 -1.06 6.22
CA LEU A 228 18.47 -1.52 4.92
C LEU A 228 18.10 -0.50 3.82
N ALA A 229 16.84 -0.11 3.73
CA ALA A 229 16.39 0.87 2.74
C ALA A 229 17.16 2.20 2.85
N ALA A 230 17.35 2.70 4.07
CA ALA A 230 18.12 3.92 4.32
C ALA A 230 19.61 3.80 3.94
N ARG A 231 20.23 2.61 4.08
CA ARG A 231 21.61 2.38 3.63
C ARG A 231 21.71 2.32 2.12
N LEU A 232 20.78 1.61 1.45
CA LEU A 232 20.75 1.51 -0.01
C LEU A 232 20.62 2.89 -0.67
N LEU A 233 19.82 3.79 -0.11
CA LEU A 233 19.65 5.14 -0.63
C LEU A 233 20.86 6.07 -0.42
N LYS A 234 21.79 5.72 0.47
CA LYS A 234 22.99 6.52 0.79
C LYS A 234 24.25 6.07 0.06
N ASN A 235 24.29 4.84 -0.43
CA ASN A 235 25.47 4.19 -1.03
C ASN A 235 25.35 4.10 -2.55
#